data_AF-A0A8X6VEU1-F1
#
_entry.id   AF-A0A8X6VEU1-F1
#
_cell.length_a   1.000
_cell.length_b   1.000
_cell.length_c   1.000
_cell.angle_alpha   90.00
_cell.angle_beta   90.00
_cell.angle_gamma   90.00
#
_symmetry.space_group_name_H-M   'P 1'
#
loop_
_entity.id
_entity.type
_entity.pdbx_description
1 polymer ?
#
loop_
_entity_poly.entity_id
_entity_poly.type
_entity_poly.pdbx_seq_one_letter_code
_entity_poly.pdbx_strand_id
1 'polypeptide(L)'
;MPINERLETIKRHLAGSQSEKSGVHEVKSAIPKRRQELLKWNGWGYKDSKFVLNSKLHQLEFSGNRYPIGNKVLPNFRTWVENVFGIDLSVHFAPQSLKTLKKQPEFLKKEVIKDEDIPKPIINEEFLEEMKELGIDYTLDPQDRLYRAHGHTMREIFILRASKFERVPDVVIWPTCHDDVVSLVELATKYNVAIIPYGGGTSVSGAVECPPNETRMIVSLDTSQMNKILWVNKDNSTALVEAGIIGQDLERELAKYGLCTGHEPDSCEFSSLGGWVATRASGMKKNIYGNIEDMIVHVKMVTPRGEVQKNCQVPRISSGPDIHQFILGSEGTLGVVTEVIIRVRPIPPCSKYGSIVFPSFEPGVECLREVVRQQLKPASMRLMDNLQFTFGKKCFFFFPF
;
A
#
# COMPACT_ATOMS: atom_id res chain seq x y z
N MET A 1 8.42 38.60 27.77
CA MET A 1 7.12 37.92 27.99
C MET A 1 6.74 38.11 29.45
N PRO A 2 5.69 38.91 29.76
CA PRO A 2 5.21 39.13 31.12
C PRO A 2 4.80 37.81 31.81
N ILE A 3 4.89 37.77 33.13
CA ILE A 3 4.57 36.58 33.96
C ILE A 3 3.17 36.01 33.67
N ASN A 4 2.19 36.87 33.40
CA ASN A 4 0.82 36.46 33.11
C ASN A 4 0.70 35.70 31.78
N GLU A 5 1.46 36.07 30.75
CA GLU A 5 1.49 35.33 29.49
C GLU A 5 2.15 33.95 29.64
N ARG A 6 3.18 33.84 30.49
CA ARG A 6 3.82 32.55 30.79
C ARG A 6 2.88 31.63 31.56
N LEU A 7 2.16 32.16 32.55
CA LEU A 7 1.16 31.41 33.32
C LEU A 7 0.00 30.95 32.44
N GLU A 8 -0.51 31.78 31.53
CA GLU A 8 -1.55 31.39 30.59
C GLU A 8 -1.06 30.34 29.58
N THR A 9 0.20 30.44 29.13
CA THR A 9 0.80 29.42 28.26
C THR A 9 0.95 28.08 28.98
N ILE A 10 1.40 28.09 30.24
CA ILE A 10 1.53 26.89 31.07
C ILE A 10 0.16 26.29 31.38
N LYS A 11 -0.85 27.10 31.71
CA LYS A 11 -2.23 26.64 31.91
C LYS A 11 -2.81 26.03 30.65
N ARG A 12 -2.56 26.59 29.45
CA ARG A 12 -2.97 25.96 28.18
C ARG A 12 -2.28 24.62 27.92
N HIS A 13 -1.02 24.48 28.30
CA HIS A 13 -0.29 23.21 28.18
C HIS A 13 -0.78 22.17 29.20
N LEU A 14 -1.15 22.59 30.42
CA LEU A 14 -1.62 21.71 31.49
C LEU A 14 -3.11 21.35 31.39
N ALA A 15 -3.94 22.23 30.82
CA ALA A 15 -5.38 22.00 30.71
C ALA A 15 -5.74 20.91 29.69
N GLY A 16 -4.80 20.50 28.83
CA GLY A 16 -5.12 19.75 27.62
C GLY A 16 -5.97 20.61 26.69
N SER A 17 -5.56 20.75 25.43
CA SER A 17 -6.44 21.39 24.45
C SER A 17 -7.79 20.66 24.47
N GLN A 18 -8.87 21.33 24.90
CA GLN A 18 -10.21 21.00 24.42
C GLN A 18 -10.24 21.37 22.94
N SER A 19 -9.50 20.62 22.12
CA SER A 19 -9.59 20.70 20.67
C SER A 19 -11.00 20.25 20.33
N GLU A 20 -11.67 20.97 19.44
CA GLU A 20 -12.83 20.45 18.71
C GLU A 20 -12.42 19.09 18.13
N LYS A 21 -12.75 18.01 18.83
CA LYS A 21 -12.61 16.67 18.30
C LYS A 21 -13.64 16.60 17.19
N SER A 22 -13.20 16.76 15.95
CA SER A 22 -13.98 16.33 14.80
C SER A 22 -14.43 14.91 15.09
N GLY A 23 -15.73 14.63 14.96
CA GLY A 23 -16.30 13.31 15.27
C GLY A 23 -15.62 12.19 14.48
N VAL A 24 -15.98 10.94 14.76
CA VAL A 24 -15.49 9.81 13.95
C VAL A 24 -15.98 10.00 12.52
N HIS A 25 -15.06 10.01 11.55
CA HIS A 25 -15.39 10.21 10.14
C HIS A 25 -15.32 8.88 9.39
N GLU A 26 -16.48 8.44 8.88
CA GLU A 26 -16.55 7.29 7.99
C GLU A 26 -15.87 7.59 6.65
N VAL A 27 -15.03 6.65 6.22
CA VAL A 27 -14.30 6.75 4.97
C VAL A 27 -14.91 5.79 3.97
N LYS A 28 -15.39 6.33 2.85
CA LYS A 28 -15.75 5.49 1.72
C LYS A 28 -14.47 4.98 1.06
N SER A 29 -14.11 3.72 1.34
CA SER A 29 -12.94 3.07 0.77
C SER A 29 -12.99 3.06 -0.76
N ALA A 30 -11.86 3.35 -1.40
CA ALA A 30 -11.69 3.16 -2.84
C ALA A 30 -11.55 1.67 -3.23
N ILE A 31 -11.29 0.79 -2.26
CA ILE A 31 -11.12 -0.65 -2.48
C ILE A 31 -12.30 -1.42 -1.84
N PRO A 32 -13.08 -2.18 -2.64
CA PRO A 32 -14.16 -3.01 -2.11
C PRO A 32 -13.63 -4.29 -1.44
N LYS A 33 -14.47 -4.95 -0.61
CA LYS A 33 -14.16 -6.25 -0.01
C LYS A 33 -13.78 -7.30 -1.07
N ARG A 34 -14.61 -7.40 -2.12
CA ARG A 34 -14.37 -8.21 -3.32
C ARG A 34 -13.47 -7.45 -4.31
N ARG A 35 -12.18 -7.45 -4.02
CA ARG A 35 -11.18 -6.64 -4.74
C ARG A 35 -11.17 -6.91 -6.24
N GLN A 36 -11.33 -8.17 -6.61
CA GLN A 36 -11.43 -8.67 -7.97
C GLN A 36 -12.62 -8.14 -8.75
N GLU A 37 -13.58 -7.40 -8.17
CA GLU A 37 -14.62 -6.71 -8.94
C GLU A 37 -14.04 -5.48 -9.66
N LEU A 38 -13.14 -4.75 -8.99
CA LEU A 38 -12.56 -3.48 -9.43
C LEU A 38 -11.11 -3.62 -9.93
N LEU A 39 -10.34 -4.48 -9.28
CA LEU A 39 -8.90 -4.65 -9.48
C LEU A 39 -8.58 -5.91 -10.29
N LYS A 40 -7.39 -5.95 -10.91
CA LYS A 40 -6.91 -7.13 -11.61
C LYS A 40 -6.49 -8.19 -10.61
N TRP A 41 -7.04 -9.39 -10.74
CA TRP A 41 -6.67 -10.53 -9.89
C TRP A 41 -5.28 -11.11 -10.22
N ASN A 42 -4.72 -10.83 -11.41
CA ASN A 42 -3.47 -11.42 -11.92
C ASN A 42 -2.41 -10.39 -12.32
N GLY A 43 -2.43 -9.21 -11.71
CA GLY A 43 -1.51 -8.13 -12.05
C GLY A 43 -1.81 -6.84 -11.31
N TRP A 44 -1.08 -5.79 -11.64
CA TRP A 44 -1.19 -4.49 -10.96
C TRP A 44 -2.45 -3.71 -11.35
N GLY A 45 -3.09 -3.15 -10.33
CA GLY A 45 -4.02 -2.02 -10.43
C GLY A 45 -5.42 -2.35 -10.96
N TYR A 46 -6.12 -1.30 -11.37
CA TYR A 46 -7.51 -1.34 -11.82
C TYR A 46 -7.69 -2.10 -13.14
N LYS A 47 -8.84 -2.79 -13.30
CA LYS A 47 -9.19 -3.53 -14.53
C LYS A 47 -9.31 -2.65 -15.77
N ASP A 48 -9.79 -1.42 -15.58
CA ASP A 48 -10.02 -0.43 -16.64
C ASP A 48 -8.72 0.16 -17.23
N SER A 49 -7.57 -0.10 -16.60
CA SER A 49 -6.31 0.59 -16.84
C SER A 49 -5.21 -0.38 -17.28
N LYS A 50 -4.95 -0.50 -18.57
CA LYS A 50 -3.91 -1.39 -19.13
C LYS A 50 -3.36 -0.85 -20.45
N PHE A 51 -2.14 -1.23 -20.79
CA PHE A 51 -1.63 -1.03 -22.15
C PHE A 51 -2.34 -1.97 -23.13
N VAL A 52 -2.77 -1.44 -24.27
CA VAL A 52 -3.40 -2.16 -25.36
C VAL A 52 -2.74 -1.78 -26.69
N LEU A 53 -2.72 -2.70 -27.65
CA LEU A 53 -2.31 -2.38 -29.02
C LEU A 53 -3.54 -1.90 -29.79
N ASN A 54 -3.51 -0.66 -30.27
CA ASN A 54 -4.56 -0.13 -31.13
C ASN A 54 -4.49 -0.82 -32.50
N SER A 55 -5.54 -1.56 -32.88
CA SER A 55 -5.54 -2.37 -34.10
C SER A 55 -5.50 -1.57 -35.40
N LYS A 56 -5.95 -0.30 -35.38
CA LYS A 56 -5.96 0.58 -36.57
C LYS A 56 -4.63 1.31 -36.73
N LEU A 57 -4.07 1.80 -35.63
CA LEU A 57 -2.85 2.61 -35.65
C LEU A 57 -1.58 1.78 -35.46
N HIS A 58 -1.72 0.50 -35.07
CA HIS A 58 -0.60 -0.38 -34.74
C HIS A 58 0.34 0.21 -33.67
N GLN A 59 -0.19 1.06 -32.79
CA GLN A 59 0.51 1.79 -31.73
C GLN A 59 -0.02 1.38 -30.35
N LEU A 60 0.81 1.53 -29.32
CA LEU A 60 0.40 1.27 -27.94
C LEU A 60 -0.45 2.43 -27.41
N GLU A 61 -1.48 2.09 -26.64
CA GLU A 61 -2.39 3.02 -25.97
C GLU A 61 -2.58 2.55 -24.53
N PHE A 62 -2.82 3.47 -23.60
CA PHE A 62 -3.21 3.13 -22.23
C PHE A 62 -4.73 3.29 -22.07
N SER A 63 -5.45 2.22 -21.72
CA SER A 63 -6.92 2.24 -21.63
C SER A 63 -7.42 2.99 -20.40
N GLY A 64 -8.65 3.47 -20.49
CA GLY A 64 -9.36 4.10 -19.36
C GLY A 64 -9.00 5.57 -19.20
N ASN A 65 -9.63 6.25 -18.25
CA ASN A 65 -9.50 7.69 -18.03
C ASN A 65 -9.01 8.05 -16.61
N ARG A 66 -8.53 7.06 -15.85
CA ARG A 66 -8.08 7.23 -14.46
C ARG A 66 -6.82 8.07 -14.34
N TYR A 67 -5.92 7.95 -15.31
CA TYR A 67 -4.64 8.65 -15.33
C TYR A 67 -4.56 9.62 -16.51
N PRO A 68 -3.74 10.68 -16.44
CA PRO A 68 -3.59 11.64 -17.53
C PRO A 68 -3.15 11.02 -18.88
N ILE A 69 -2.49 9.85 -18.85
CA ILE A 69 -2.07 9.09 -20.03
C ILE A 69 -3.19 8.22 -20.63
N GLY A 70 -4.33 8.14 -19.97
CA GLY A 70 -5.46 7.30 -20.37
C GLY A 70 -6.10 7.75 -21.69
N ASN A 71 -6.51 6.77 -22.49
CA ASN A 71 -7.06 6.88 -23.84
C ASN A 71 -6.17 7.72 -24.79
N LYS A 72 -4.86 7.72 -24.56
CA LYS A 72 -3.87 8.40 -25.42
C LYS A 72 -2.97 7.39 -26.08
N VAL A 73 -2.76 7.62 -27.38
CA VAL A 73 -1.82 6.86 -28.18
C VAL A 73 -0.40 7.29 -27.83
N LEU A 74 0.50 6.32 -27.69
CA LEU A 74 1.91 6.49 -27.34
C LEU A 74 2.76 6.11 -28.56
N PRO A 75 2.93 7.03 -29.53
CA PRO A 75 3.32 6.67 -30.90
C PRO A 75 4.71 6.07 -31.01
N ASN A 76 5.67 6.43 -30.13
CA ASN A 76 7.00 5.85 -30.15
C ASN A 76 7.21 4.74 -29.11
N PHE A 77 6.21 4.44 -28.27
CA PHE A 77 6.39 3.47 -27.19
C PHE A 77 6.62 2.07 -27.75
N ARG A 78 5.82 1.68 -28.76
CA ARG A 78 5.98 0.40 -29.45
C ARG A 78 7.40 0.21 -29.97
N THR A 79 7.89 1.17 -30.77
CA THR A 79 9.23 1.12 -31.37
C THR A 79 10.33 1.06 -30.32
N TRP A 80 10.16 1.78 -29.19
CA TRP A 80 11.11 1.69 -28.09
C TRP A 80 11.14 0.28 -27.48
N VAL A 81 9.99 -0.35 -27.24
CA VAL A 81 9.90 -1.72 -26.72
C VAL A 81 10.55 -2.73 -27.68
N GLU A 82 10.19 -2.67 -28.97
CA GLU A 82 10.71 -3.59 -29.98
C GLU A 82 12.24 -3.49 -30.08
N ASN A 83 12.79 -2.27 -30.06
CA ASN A 83 14.24 -2.05 -30.14
C ASN A 83 14.98 -2.46 -28.87
N VAL A 84 14.44 -2.18 -27.69
CA VAL A 84 15.13 -2.46 -26.41
C VAL A 84 15.11 -3.95 -26.08
N PHE A 85 14.00 -4.63 -26.35
CA PHE A 85 13.86 -6.05 -26.03
C PHE A 85 14.13 -6.99 -27.23
N GLY A 86 14.30 -6.45 -28.43
CA GLY A 86 14.53 -7.25 -29.64
C GLY A 86 13.32 -8.14 -30.00
N ILE A 87 12.11 -7.63 -29.78
CA ILE A 87 10.84 -8.36 -30.01
C ILE A 87 10.01 -7.68 -31.10
N ASP A 88 9.05 -8.41 -31.65
CA ASP A 88 8.02 -7.88 -32.56
C ASP A 88 6.65 -7.95 -31.87
N LEU A 89 6.03 -6.79 -31.63
CA LEU A 89 4.72 -6.71 -30.96
C LEU A 89 3.54 -7.00 -31.91
N SER A 90 3.78 -7.08 -33.22
CA SER A 90 2.77 -7.55 -34.20
C SER A 90 2.59 -9.06 -34.15
N VAL A 91 3.60 -9.79 -33.66
CA VAL A 91 3.42 -11.14 -33.15
C VAL A 91 2.66 -10.99 -31.84
N HIS A 92 1.32 -10.87 -31.95
CA HIS A 92 0.46 -11.12 -30.81
C HIS A 92 0.89 -12.47 -30.25
N PHE A 93 1.39 -12.49 -29.02
CA PHE A 93 1.25 -13.67 -28.19
C PHE A 93 -0.23 -13.73 -27.78
N ALA A 94 -1.11 -13.99 -28.76
CA ALA A 94 -2.38 -14.58 -28.42
C ALA A 94 -2.02 -15.90 -27.73
N PRO A 95 -2.72 -16.29 -26.65
CA PRO A 95 -2.61 -17.65 -26.12
C PRO A 95 -2.72 -18.71 -27.23
N GLN A 96 -3.42 -18.37 -28.33
CA GLN A 96 -3.59 -19.18 -29.52
C GLN A 96 -2.43 -19.15 -30.55
N SER A 97 -1.66 -18.07 -30.69
CA SER A 97 -0.52 -17.97 -31.63
C SER A 97 0.81 -18.45 -31.05
N LEU A 98 0.83 -18.81 -29.77
CA LEU A 98 1.88 -19.63 -29.18
C LEU A 98 1.88 -21.07 -29.76
N LYS A 99 0.89 -21.50 -30.55
CA LYS A 99 0.84 -22.84 -31.17
C LYS A 99 1.96 -23.09 -32.20
N THR A 100 2.55 -22.03 -32.76
CA THR A 100 3.64 -22.10 -33.75
C THR A 100 5.03 -22.19 -33.13
N LEU A 101 5.18 -21.98 -31.82
CA LEU A 101 6.38 -22.43 -31.11
C LEU A 101 6.31 -23.97 -31.03
N LYS A 102 7.16 -24.66 -31.80
CA LYS A 102 7.25 -26.14 -31.85
C LYS A 102 7.40 -26.82 -30.48
N LYS A 103 7.68 -26.06 -29.42
CA LYS A 103 7.48 -26.44 -28.01
C LYS A 103 6.95 -25.22 -27.25
N GLN A 104 5.64 -25.16 -27.00
CA GLN A 104 5.14 -24.32 -25.91
C GLN A 104 5.67 -24.89 -24.60
N PRO A 105 6.32 -24.09 -23.73
CA PRO A 105 6.41 -24.44 -22.33
C PRO A 105 5.00 -24.65 -21.78
N GLU A 106 4.78 -25.78 -21.11
CA GLU A 106 3.46 -26.24 -20.67
C GLU A 106 2.73 -25.20 -19.79
N PHE A 107 3.49 -24.33 -19.10
CA PHE A 107 2.97 -23.25 -18.25
C PHE A 107 2.22 -22.13 -19.00
N LEU A 108 2.43 -21.95 -20.31
CA LEU A 108 1.70 -20.95 -21.11
C LEU A 108 0.33 -21.44 -21.60
N LYS A 109 0.01 -22.73 -21.44
CA LYS A 109 -1.26 -23.34 -21.87
C LYS A 109 -2.39 -23.18 -20.87
N LYS A 110 -2.09 -22.84 -19.61
CA LYS A 110 -3.08 -22.72 -18.55
C LYS A 110 -3.68 -21.32 -18.56
N GLU A 111 -4.74 -21.14 -19.34
CA GLU A 111 -5.58 -19.95 -19.25
C GLU A 111 -6.36 -19.99 -17.92
N VAL A 112 -5.98 -19.11 -16.99
CA VAL A 112 -6.71 -18.75 -15.75
C VAL A 112 -6.69 -19.84 -14.66
N ILE A 113 -6.27 -19.45 -13.45
CA ILE A 113 -6.48 -20.27 -12.24
C ILE A 113 -7.98 -20.37 -12.02
N LYS A 114 -8.54 -21.57 -12.15
CA LYS A 114 -9.95 -21.82 -11.85
C LYS A 114 -10.13 -22.04 -10.36
N ASP A 115 -11.37 -21.93 -9.87
CA ASP A 115 -11.68 -22.19 -8.48
C ASP A 115 -11.26 -23.60 -8.04
N GLU A 116 -11.30 -24.59 -8.95
CA GLU A 116 -10.87 -25.96 -8.67
C GLU A 116 -9.35 -26.12 -8.54
N ASP A 117 -8.55 -25.16 -9.05
CA ASP A 117 -7.09 -25.15 -8.92
C ASP A 117 -6.63 -24.57 -7.57
N ILE A 118 -7.53 -23.89 -6.84
CA ILE A 118 -7.23 -23.24 -5.56
C ILE A 118 -7.34 -24.27 -4.43
N PRO A 119 -6.32 -24.41 -3.55
CA PRO A 119 -6.37 -25.35 -2.45
C PRO A 119 -7.63 -25.19 -1.59
N LYS A 120 -8.28 -26.32 -1.26
CA LYS A 120 -9.43 -26.33 -0.33
C LYS A 120 -8.99 -25.81 1.04
N PRO A 121 -9.84 -25.06 1.75
CA PRO A 121 -9.48 -24.51 3.04
C PRO A 121 -9.39 -25.62 4.10
N ILE A 122 -8.40 -25.51 4.99
CA ILE A 122 -8.32 -26.27 6.23
C ILE A 122 -9.15 -25.53 7.28
N ILE A 123 -10.18 -26.17 7.81
CA ILE A 123 -11.17 -25.53 8.69
C ILE A 123 -11.06 -26.07 10.12
N ASN A 124 -10.98 -25.15 11.07
CA ASN A 124 -11.31 -25.39 12.47
C ASN A 124 -12.77 -24.92 12.68
N GLU A 125 -13.69 -25.87 12.90
CA GLU A 125 -15.12 -25.59 13.01
C GLU A 125 -15.45 -24.74 14.24
N GLU A 126 -14.87 -25.06 15.41
CA GLU A 126 -15.06 -24.33 16.66
C GLU A 126 -14.60 -22.86 16.55
N PHE A 127 -13.48 -22.62 15.87
CA PHE A 127 -13.01 -21.27 15.58
C PHE A 127 -14.00 -20.48 14.72
N LEU A 128 -14.54 -21.09 13.65
CA LEU A 128 -15.49 -20.42 12.76
C LEU A 128 -16.85 -20.16 13.43
N GLU A 129 -17.30 -21.06 14.30
CA GLU A 129 -18.53 -20.88 15.07
C GLU A 129 -18.41 -19.70 16.02
N GLU A 130 -17.35 -19.63 16.83
CA GLU A 130 -17.12 -18.50 17.74
C GLU A 130 -16.89 -17.19 16.97
N MET A 131 -16.17 -17.23 15.84
CA MET A 131 -16.01 -16.07 14.96
C MET A 131 -17.36 -15.53 14.45
N LYS A 132 -18.30 -16.44 14.13
CA LYS A 132 -19.63 -16.06 13.67
C LYS A 132 -20.46 -15.45 14.80
N GLU A 133 -20.30 -15.92 16.03
CA GLU A 133 -20.94 -15.33 17.22
C GLU A 133 -20.45 -13.91 17.50
N LEU A 134 -19.18 -13.61 17.22
CA LEU A 134 -18.64 -12.24 17.30
C LEU A 134 -19.24 -11.29 16.24
N GLY A 135 -19.95 -11.81 15.23
CA GLY A 135 -20.54 -11.00 14.17
C GLY A 135 -19.53 -10.35 13.21
N ILE A 136 -18.28 -10.81 13.22
CA ILE A 136 -17.23 -10.31 12.32
C ILE A 136 -17.39 -10.99 10.95
N ASP A 137 -17.39 -10.19 9.89
CA ASP A 137 -17.59 -10.68 8.52
C ASP A 137 -16.39 -11.50 8.04
N TYR A 138 -16.68 -12.59 7.32
CA TYR A 138 -15.67 -13.51 6.78
C TYR A 138 -16.12 -14.15 5.47
N THR A 139 -15.17 -14.71 4.72
CA THR A 139 -15.44 -15.48 3.50
C THR A 139 -14.52 -16.69 3.38
N LEU A 140 -15.05 -17.75 2.77
CA LEU A 140 -14.33 -18.94 2.33
C LEU A 140 -14.22 -19.01 0.80
N ASP A 141 -14.67 -17.94 0.10
CA ASP A 141 -14.66 -17.87 -1.35
C ASP A 141 -13.23 -18.06 -1.91
N PRO A 142 -13.03 -18.98 -2.88
CA PRO A 142 -11.71 -19.27 -3.43
C PRO A 142 -11.00 -18.04 -3.99
N GLN A 143 -11.72 -17.14 -4.66
CA GLN A 143 -11.14 -15.96 -5.29
C GLN A 143 -10.73 -14.92 -4.25
N ASP A 144 -11.55 -14.71 -3.22
CA ASP A 144 -11.20 -13.79 -2.13
C ASP A 144 -9.95 -14.26 -1.35
N ARG A 145 -9.80 -15.58 -1.18
CA ARG A 145 -8.62 -16.21 -0.56
C ARG A 145 -7.38 -16.08 -1.45
N LEU A 146 -7.51 -16.41 -2.75
CA LEU A 146 -6.42 -16.31 -3.72
C LEU A 146 -5.90 -14.87 -3.84
N TYR A 147 -6.78 -13.88 -3.90
CA TYR A 147 -6.41 -12.47 -4.01
C TYR A 147 -5.49 -12.02 -2.86
N ARG A 148 -5.66 -12.63 -1.68
CA ARG A 148 -4.92 -12.32 -0.46
C ARG A 148 -3.73 -13.23 -0.18
N ALA A 149 -3.45 -14.17 -1.09
CA ALA A 149 -2.33 -15.09 -0.97
C ALA A 149 -0.99 -14.52 -1.51
N HIS A 150 -1.00 -13.29 -2.04
CA HIS A 150 0.15 -12.74 -2.76
C HIS A 150 0.29 -11.22 -2.63
N GLY A 151 1.51 -10.75 -2.86
CA GLY A 151 1.88 -9.38 -3.18
C GLY A 151 2.09 -9.18 -4.70
N HIS A 152 3.11 -8.44 -5.06
CA HIS A 152 3.41 -8.02 -6.43
C HIS A 152 4.86 -8.29 -6.85
N THR A 153 5.52 -9.31 -6.27
CA THR A 153 6.78 -9.77 -6.84
C THR A 153 6.57 -10.39 -8.22
N MET A 154 7.61 -10.39 -9.06
CA MET A 154 7.55 -11.01 -10.39
C MET A 154 7.17 -12.49 -10.31
N ARG A 155 7.69 -13.22 -9.32
CA ARG A 155 7.39 -14.64 -9.07
C ARG A 155 5.89 -14.85 -8.79
N GLU A 156 5.31 -14.07 -7.88
CA GLU A 156 3.89 -14.18 -7.52
C GLU A 156 2.98 -13.90 -8.72
N ILE A 157 3.27 -12.84 -9.48
CA ILE A 157 2.51 -12.52 -10.69
C ILE A 157 2.66 -13.61 -11.76
N PHE A 158 3.84 -14.21 -11.88
CA PHE A 158 4.03 -15.34 -12.77
C PHE A 158 3.20 -16.56 -12.33
N ILE A 159 3.17 -16.87 -11.03
CA ILE A 159 2.35 -17.96 -10.47
C ILE A 159 0.88 -17.74 -10.79
N LEU A 160 0.33 -16.54 -10.57
CA LEU A 160 -1.07 -16.21 -10.89
C LEU A 160 -1.43 -16.43 -12.36
N ARG A 161 -0.46 -16.24 -13.26
CA ARG A 161 -0.69 -16.26 -14.70
C ARG A 161 -0.40 -17.62 -15.35
N ALA A 162 0.50 -18.40 -14.77
CA ALA A 162 1.10 -19.57 -15.43
C ALA A 162 1.23 -20.80 -14.51
N SER A 163 0.87 -20.71 -13.23
CA SER A 163 0.97 -21.80 -12.27
C SER A 163 -0.18 -21.73 -11.25
N LYS A 164 0.03 -22.28 -10.06
CA LYS A 164 -0.88 -22.23 -8.91
C LYS A 164 -0.08 -22.07 -7.62
N PHE A 165 -0.68 -21.46 -6.60
CA PHE A 165 -0.10 -21.42 -5.26
C PHE A 165 -0.27 -22.77 -4.57
N GLU A 166 0.77 -23.21 -3.85
CA GLU A 166 0.73 -24.43 -3.04
C GLU A 166 -0.13 -24.24 -1.78
N ARG A 167 -0.04 -23.05 -1.19
CA ARG A 167 -0.80 -22.64 -0.01
C ARG A 167 -1.41 -21.26 -0.24
N VAL A 168 -2.67 -21.11 0.16
CA VAL A 168 -3.40 -19.85 0.21
C VAL A 168 -4.07 -19.74 1.59
N PRO A 169 -4.50 -18.55 2.05
CA PRO A 169 -5.29 -18.44 3.28
C PRO A 169 -6.52 -19.36 3.24
N ASP A 170 -6.94 -19.90 4.38
CA ASP A 170 -8.13 -20.75 4.48
C ASP A 170 -9.40 -19.91 4.61
N VAL A 171 -9.30 -18.79 5.30
CA VAL A 171 -10.40 -17.84 5.50
C VAL A 171 -9.87 -16.42 5.38
N VAL A 172 -10.72 -15.51 4.91
CA VAL A 172 -10.48 -14.08 4.96
C VAL A 172 -11.46 -13.47 5.95
N ILE A 173 -10.97 -12.63 6.86
CA ILE A 173 -11.77 -12.00 7.91
C ILE A 173 -11.59 -10.48 7.81
N TRP A 174 -12.68 -9.73 7.97
CA TRP A 174 -12.69 -8.27 7.89
C TRP A 174 -13.07 -7.62 9.23
N PRO A 175 -12.11 -7.42 10.14
CA PRO A 175 -12.35 -6.59 11.31
C PRO A 175 -12.65 -5.15 10.90
N THR A 176 -13.53 -4.50 11.66
CA THR A 176 -13.98 -3.12 11.43
C THR A 176 -13.49 -2.14 12.49
N CYS A 177 -12.91 -2.65 13.58
CA CYS A 177 -12.36 -1.85 14.67
C CYS A 177 -11.25 -2.61 15.41
N HIS A 178 -10.62 -1.93 16.37
CA HIS A 178 -9.59 -2.49 17.24
C HIS A 178 -10.07 -3.74 18.01
N ASP A 179 -11.26 -3.68 18.60
CA ASP A 179 -11.78 -4.75 19.48
C ASP A 179 -12.07 -6.05 18.70
N ASP A 180 -12.47 -5.94 17.43
CA ASP A 180 -12.60 -7.10 16.54
C ASP A 180 -11.26 -7.82 16.38
N VAL A 181 -10.17 -7.06 16.26
CA VAL A 181 -8.81 -7.60 16.12
C VAL A 181 -8.33 -8.24 17.43
N VAL A 182 -8.64 -7.64 18.59
CA VAL A 182 -8.35 -8.24 19.90
C VAL A 182 -9.04 -9.60 20.01
N SER A 183 -10.35 -9.64 19.77
CA SER A 183 -11.16 -10.86 19.85
C SER A 183 -10.66 -11.93 18.89
N LEU A 184 -10.31 -11.56 17.64
CA LEU A 184 -9.78 -12.49 16.64
C LEU A 184 -8.41 -13.06 17.03
N VAL A 185 -7.51 -12.26 17.60
CA VAL A 185 -6.18 -12.73 18.03
C VAL A 185 -6.29 -13.65 19.26
N GLU A 186 -7.22 -13.38 20.17
CA GLU A 186 -7.53 -14.25 21.30
C GLU A 186 -8.09 -15.61 20.82
N LEU A 187 -9.06 -15.59 19.90
CA LEU A 187 -9.59 -16.82 19.29
C LEU A 187 -8.50 -17.60 18.54
N ALA A 188 -7.67 -16.93 17.76
CA ALA A 188 -6.59 -17.60 17.05
C ALA A 188 -5.56 -18.23 18.00
N THR A 189 -5.32 -17.60 19.15
CA THR A 189 -4.46 -18.16 20.22
C THR A 189 -5.11 -19.40 20.86
N LYS A 190 -6.40 -19.34 21.16
CA LYS A 190 -7.18 -20.46 21.73
C LYS A 190 -7.20 -21.68 20.81
N TYR A 191 -7.40 -21.46 19.51
CA TYR A 191 -7.62 -22.51 18.51
C TYR A 191 -6.38 -22.87 17.68
N ASN A 192 -5.22 -22.31 18.01
CA ASN A 192 -3.96 -22.48 17.28
C ASN A 192 -4.10 -22.22 15.77
N VAL A 193 -4.68 -21.06 15.44
CA VAL A 193 -4.86 -20.57 14.07
C VAL A 193 -3.76 -19.56 13.74
N ALA A 194 -3.19 -19.66 12.55
CA ALA A 194 -2.20 -18.70 12.06
C ALA A 194 -2.89 -17.45 11.48
N ILE A 195 -2.36 -16.27 11.77
CA ILE A 195 -2.86 -15.00 11.21
C ILE A 195 -1.78 -14.38 10.32
N ILE A 196 -2.17 -13.98 9.11
CA ILE A 196 -1.38 -13.12 8.22
C ILE A 196 -2.15 -11.80 8.06
N PRO A 197 -1.65 -10.68 8.64
CA PRO A 197 -2.25 -9.37 8.42
C PRO A 197 -2.14 -8.96 6.96
N TYR A 198 -3.25 -8.47 6.39
CA TYR A 198 -3.32 -8.09 4.99
C TYR A 198 -3.93 -6.69 4.84
N GLY A 199 -3.15 -5.76 4.30
CA GLY A 199 -3.58 -4.39 4.03
C GLY A 199 -3.89 -4.19 2.55
N GLY A 200 -3.04 -3.41 1.88
CA GLY A 200 -3.17 -3.11 0.46
C GLY A 200 -2.88 -4.26 -0.52
N GLY A 201 -2.18 -5.31 -0.08
CA GLY A 201 -1.70 -6.36 -0.97
C GLY A 201 -0.52 -5.96 -1.84
N THR A 202 0.15 -4.85 -1.53
CA THR A 202 1.21 -4.26 -2.37
C THR A 202 2.62 -4.70 -1.97
N SER A 203 2.77 -5.78 -1.21
CA SER A 203 4.10 -6.28 -0.80
C SER A 203 4.93 -6.67 -2.03
N VAL A 204 6.22 -6.40 -1.99
CA VAL A 204 7.20 -6.87 -2.98
C VAL A 204 8.33 -7.68 -2.32
N SER A 205 8.05 -8.22 -1.12
CA SER A 205 8.97 -9.05 -0.32
C SER A 205 8.45 -10.47 -0.09
N GLY A 206 7.22 -10.80 -0.51
CA GLY A 206 6.56 -12.07 -0.19
C GLY A 206 5.98 -12.11 1.24
N ALA A 207 5.86 -10.96 1.91
CA ALA A 207 5.42 -10.89 3.31
C ALA A 207 4.00 -11.45 3.59
N VAL A 208 3.19 -11.64 2.55
CA VAL A 208 1.84 -12.21 2.65
C VAL A 208 1.72 -13.60 2.00
N GLU A 209 2.84 -14.14 1.48
CA GLU A 209 2.88 -15.51 0.93
C GLU A 209 2.69 -16.50 2.08
N CYS A 210 1.74 -17.43 1.93
CA CYS A 210 1.53 -18.47 2.94
C CYS A 210 2.65 -19.52 2.86
N PRO A 211 3.32 -19.87 3.97
CA PRO A 211 4.33 -20.92 3.98
C PRO A 211 3.73 -22.27 3.54
N PRO A 212 4.31 -22.99 2.55
CA PRO A 212 3.75 -24.26 2.07
C PRO A 212 3.65 -25.36 3.12
N ASN A 213 4.49 -25.30 4.15
CA ASN A 213 4.56 -26.25 5.26
C ASN A 213 3.68 -25.87 6.47
N GLU A 214 2.95 -24.75 6.41
CA GLU A 214 2.02 -24.37 7.47
C GLU A 214 0.75 -25.23 7.40
N THR A 215 0.57 -26.08 8.42
CA THR A 215 -0.52 -27.06 8.50
C THR A 215 -1.73 -26.54 9.27
N ARG A 216 -1.58 -25.47 10.06
CA ARG A 216 -2.70 -24.83 10.76
C ARG A 216 -3.63 -24.15 9.77
N MET A 217 -4.85 -23.87 10.23
CA MET A 217 -5.75 -22.94 9.55
C MET A 217 -5.08 -21.56 9.49
N ILE A 218 -5.10 -20.92 8.32
CA ILE A 218 -4.52 -19.60 8.06
C ILE A 218 -5.65 -18.60 7.81
N VAL A 219 -5.71 -17.57 8.66
CA VAL A 219 -6.55 -16.40 8.51
C VAL A 219 -5.77 -15.32 7.75
N SER A 220 -6.31 -14.86 6.63
CA SER A 220 -5.95 -13.54 6.10
C SER A 220 -6.79 -12.49 6.83
N LEU A 221 -6.18 -11.75 7.74
CA LEU A 221 -6.84 -10.67 8.48
C LEU A 221 -6.77 -9.40 7.62
N ASP A 222 -7.84 -9.12 6.87
CA ASP A 222 -7.90 -7.99 5.95
C ASP A 222 -8.37 -6.72 6.67
N THR A 223 -7.47 -5.76 6.84
CA THR A 223 -7.75 -4.53 7.58
C THR A 223 -8.58 -3.50 6.80
N SER A 224 -8.91 -3.72 5.53
CA SER A 224 -9.52 -2.71 4.64
C SER A 224 -10.84 -2.10 5.12
N GLN A 225 -11.54 -2.73 6.05
CA GLN A 225 -12.80 -2.24 6.64
C GLN A 225 -12.60 -1.45 7.94
N MET A 226 -11.40 -1.48 8.50
CA MET A 226 -10.94 -0.67 9.63
C MET A 226 -10.15 0.52 9.07
N ASN A 227 -10.87 1.50 8.51
CA ASN A 227 -10.32 2.55 7.64
C ASN A 227 -10.74 3.99 8.02
N LYS A 228 -11.26 4.20 9.23
CA LYS A 228 -11.78 5.51 9.68
C LYS A 228 -10.67 6.45 10.10
N ILE A 229 -10.92 7.76 9.92
CA ILE A 229 -10.20 8.81 10.65
C ILE A 229 -10.96 9.04 11.96
N LEU A 230 -10.37 8.61 13.07
CA LEU A 230 -11.02 8.63 14.39
C LEU A 230 -11.06 10.05 14.97
N TRP A 231 -10.01 10.85 14.75
CA TRP A 231 -10.02 12.29 15.02
C TRP A 231 -8.90 13.01 14.27
N VAL A 232 -9.06 14.32 14.09
CA VAL A 232 -8.03 15.23 13.57
C VAL A 232 -7.78 16.34 14.58
N ASN A 233 -6.52 16.54 14.98
CA ASN A 233 -6.10 17.61 15.89
C ASN A 233 -5.21 18.61 15.13
N LYS A 234 -5.80 19.76 14.76
CA LYS A 234 -5.11 20.82 14.02
C LYS A 234 -4.02 21.50 14.85
N ASP A 235 -4.27 21.69 16.14
CA ASP A 235 -3.34 22.37 17.06
C ASP A 235 -2.02 21.58 17.20
N ASN A 236 -2.13 20.27 17.34
CA ASN A 236 -0.99 19.36 17.41
C ASN A 236 -0.51 18.88 16.04
N SER A 237 -1.23 19.21 14.96
CA SER A 237 -0.94 18.74 13.60
C SER A 237 -0.82 17.22 13.52
N THR A 238 -1.79 16.52 14.12
CA THR A 238 -1.86 15.05 14.14
C THR A 238 -3.27 14.55 13.80
N ALA A 239 -3.36 13.31 13.33
CA ALA A 239 -4.62 12.59 13.18
C ALA A 239 -4.47 11.16 13.71
N LEU A 240 -5.48 10.66 14.43
CA LEU A 240 -5.60 9.24 14.77
C LEU A 240 -6.42 8.55 13.70
N VAL A 241 -5.85 7.49 13.15
CA VAL A 241 -6.37 6.82 11.97
C VAL A 241 -6.28 5.32 12.15
N GLU A 242 -7.34 4.63 11.73
CA GLU A 242 -7.35 3.19 11.66
C GLU A 242 -6.40 2.67 10.57
N ALA A 243 -5.67 1.59 10.87
CA ALA A 243 -4.52 1.14 10.09
C ALA A 243 -4.86 0.64 8.68
N GLY A 244 -6.12 0.29 8.42
CA GLY A 244 -6.57 -0.21 7.14
C GLY A 244 -6.85 0.84 6.08
N ILE A 245 -6.83 2.13 6.43
CA ILE A 245 -7.06 3.20 5.47
C ILE A 245 -6.02 3.14 4.34
N ILE A 246 -6.47 3.32 3.11
CA ILE A 246 -5.63 3.36 1.92
C ILE A 246 -5.06 4.77 1.75
N GLY A 247 -3.83 4.91 1.27
CA GLY A 247 -3.18 6.21 1.14
C GLY A 247 -3.98 7.25 0.35
N GLN A 248 -4.56 6.88 -0.78
CA GLN A 248 -5.42 7.78 -1.56
C GLN A 248 -6.68 8.22 -0.80
N ASP A 249 -7.22 7.36 0.07
CA ASP A 249 -8.40 7.67 0.87
C ASP A 249 -8.01 8.59 2.02
N LEU A 250 -6.90 8.30 2.69
CA LEU A 250 -6.34 9.14 3.75
C LEU A 250 -6.09 10.57 3.29
N GLU A 251 -5.42 10.76 2.15
CA GLU A 251 -5.15 12.09 1.61
C GLU A 251 -6.43 12.81 1.19
N ARG A 252 -7.37 12.11 0.54
CA ARG A 252 -8.67 12.69 0.15
C ARG A 252 -9.48 13.16 1.36
N GLU A 253 -9.50 12.37 2.42
CA GLU A 253 -10.28 12.67 3.62
C GLU A 253 -9.62 13.77 4.47
N LEU A 254 -8.29 13.76 4.62
CA LEU A 254 -7.56 14.85 5.27
C LEU A 254 -7.68 16.17 4.51
N ALA A 255 -7.78 16.13 3.18
CA ALA A 255 -7.93 17.32 2.37
C ALA A 255 -9.19 18.13 2.71
N LYS A 256 -10.26 17.47 3.19
CA LYS A 256 -11.48 18.12 3.67
C LYS A 256 -11.23 19.04 4.88
N TYR A 257 -10.14 18.81 5.61
CA TYR A 257 -9.68 19.65 6.73
C TYR A 257 -8.64 20.70 6.32
N GLY A 258 -8.28 20.77 5.03
CA GLY A 258 -7.16 21.58 4.54
C GLY A 258 -5.79 20.98 4.88
N LEU A 259 -5.73 19.67 5.13
CA LEU A 259 -4.53 18.95 5.57
C LEU A 259 -4.12 17.83 4.60
N CYS A 260 -2.88 17.37 4.71
CA CYS A 260 -2.32 16.21 4.02
C CYS A 260 -1.29 15.51 4.92
N THR A 261 -1.00 14.22 4.71
CA THR A 261 0.20 13.63 5.33
C THR A 261 1.44 13.94 4.50
N GLY A 262 1.28 13.92 3.17
CA GLY A 262 2.39 14.04 2.22
C GLY A 262 3.20 12.74 2.05
N HIS A 263 2.77 11.64 2.69
CA HIS A 263 3.32 10.32 2.49
C HIS A 263 2.78 9.71 1.20
N GLU A 264 3.56 9.83 0.12
CA GLU A 264 3.16 9.37 -1.21
C GLU A 264 4.12 8.28 -1.71
N PRO A 265 4.01 7.02 -1.22
CA PRO A 265 4.64 5.90 -1.90
C PRO A 265 3.98 5.69 -3.27
N ASP A 266 4.71 5.16 -4.25
CA ASP A 266 4.17 4.96 -5.60
C ASP A 266 2.99 3.95 -5.62
N SER A 267 2.79 3.19 -4.54
CA SER A 267 1.66 2.29 -4.31
C SER A 267 0.50 2.93 -3.51
N CYS A 268 0.45 4.25 -3.34
CA CYS A 268 -0.53 4.94 -2.47
C CYS A 268 -2.01 4.69 -2.83
N GLU A 269 -2.30 4.34 -4.08
CA GLU A 269 -3.65 3.98 -4.52
C GLU A 269 -4.18 2.70 -3.83
N PHE A 270 -3.28 1.84 -3.33
CA PHE A 270 -3.67 0.57 -2.73
C PHE A 270 -3.01 0.26 -1.39
N SER A 271 -1.82 0.79 -1.11
CA SER A 271 -1.12 0.53 0.14
C SER A 271 -1.81 1.22 1.33
N SER A 272 -1.82 0.52 2.46
CA SER A 272 -2.51 0.95 3.68
C SER A 272 -1.53 1.50 4.72
N LEU A 273 -2.04 2.33 5.63
CA LEU A 273 -1.27 2.94 6.71
C LEU A 273 -0.54 1.90 7.59
N GLY A 274 -1.23 0.83 8.00
CA GLY A 274 -0.63 -0.27 8.76
C GLY A 274 0.45 -1.01 7.97
N GLY A 275 0.27 -1.12 6.64
CA GLY A 275 1.29 -1.70 5.76
C GLY A 275 2.55 -0.84 5.70
N TRP A 276 2.40 0.48 5.68
CA TRP A 276 3.53 1.41 5.73
C TRP A 276 4.32 1.26 7.04
N VAL A 277 3.64 1.14 8.18
CA VAL A 277 4.29 0.88 9.48
C VAL A 277 5.04 -0.44 9.44
N ALA A 278 4.37 -1.52 9.00
CA ALA A 278 4.92 -2.86 8.98
C ALA A 278 6.14 -3.01 8.04
N THR A 279 6.29 -2.15 7.03
CA THR A 279 7.33 -2.29 5.98
C THR A 279 8.34 -1.14 5.96
N ARG A 280 8.25 -0.17 6.89
CA ARG A 280 9.03 1.08 6.86
C ARG A 280 8.95 1.80 5.52
N ALA A 281 7.73 2.03 5.03
CA ALA A 281 7.52 2.64 3.73
C ALA A 281 8.17 4.03 3.61
N SER A 282 8.68 4.31 2.41
CA SER A 282 9.28 5.60 2.03
C SER A 282 8.43 6.26 0.95
N GLY A 283 8.06 7.52 1.17
CA GLY A 283 7.28 8.31 0.21
C GLY A 283 8.15 9.17 -0.71
N MET A 284 7.59 9.57 -1.86
CA MET A 284 8.24 10.45 -2.83
C MET A 284 8.68 11.79 -2.22
N LYS A 285 7.90 12.34 -1.29
CA LYS A 285 8.09 13.69 -0.73
C LYS A 285 8.80 13.71 0.64
N LYS A 286 9.49 12.62 1.00
CA LYS A 286 10.09 12.44 2.34
C LYS A 286 11.04 13.56 2.79
N ASN A 287 11.64 14.30 1.85
CA ASN A 287 12.55 15.41 2.18
C ASN A 287 11.86 16.52 2.99
N ILE A 288 10.54 16.67 2.83
CA ILE A 288 9.72 17.66 3.55
C ILE A 288 8.93 17.00 4.68
N TYR A 289 8.32 15.85 4.42
CA TYR A 289 7.35 15.23 5.34
C TYR A 289 7.96 14.12 6.22
N GLY A 290 9.15 13.62 5.88
CA GLY A 290 9.76 12.46 6.52
C GLY A 290 9.35 11.12 5.89
N ASN A 291 10.04 10.06 6.29
CA ASN A 291 9.57 8.69 6.08
C ASN A 291 8.52 8.31 7.13
N ILE A 292 7.94 7.11 7.04
CA ILE A 292 6.90 6.68 7.96
C ILE A 292 7.35 6.73 9.44
N GLU A 293 8.61 6.40 9.72
CA GLU A 293 9.19 6.45 11.07
C GLU A 293 9.28 7.88 11.65
N ASP A 294 9.37 8.90 10.80
CA ASP A 294 9.41 10.32 11.21
C ASP A 294 7.99 10.88 11.42
N MET A 295 7.03 10.33 10.67
CA MET A 295 5.65 10.78 10.62
C MET A 295 4.78 10.19 11.74
N ILE A 296 5.12 9.00 12.23
CA ILE A 296 4.38 8.34 13.31
C ILE A 296 4.66 9.03 14.65
N VAL A 297 3.58 9.31 15.38
CA VAL A 297 3.61 9.82 16.76
C VAL A 297 3.28 8.71 17.74
N HIS A 298 2.34 7.82 17.39
CA HIS A 298 1.89 6.71 18.25
C HIS A 298 1.37 5.55 17.40
N VAL A 299 1.53 4.33 17.90
CA VAL A 299 1.03 3.10 17.27
C VAL A 299 0.38 2.24 18.35
N LYS A 300 -0.79 1.70 18.04
CA LYS A 300 -1.43 0.62 18.80
C LYS A 300 -1.36 -0.68 18.01
N MET A 301 -0.81 -1.73 18.62
CA MET A 301 -0.67 -3.06 18.02
C MET A 301 -1.28 -4.13 18.91
N VAL A 302 -2.04 -5.05 18.33
CA VAL A 302 -2.56 -6.24 19.02
C VAL A 302 -1.60 -7.39 18.79
N THR A 303 -1.19 -8.07 19.86
CA THR A 303 -0.31 -9.25 19.81
C THR A 303 -0.95 -10.41 20.57
N PRO A 304 -0.49 -11.67 20.39
CA PRO A 304 -0.95 -12.78 21.22
C PRO A 304 -0.69 -12.62 22.73
N ARG A 305 0.18 -11.68 23.13
CA ARG A 305 0.46 -11.35 24.53
C ARG A 305 -0.39 -10.19 25.07
N GLY A 306 -1.20 -9.57 24.22
CA GLY A 306 -2.00 -8.38 24.53
C GLY A 306 -1.64 -7.17 23.67
N GLU A 307 -2.17 -6.02 24.06
CA GLU A 307 -1.97 -4.75 23.36
C GLU A 307 -0.60 -4.11 23.69
N VAL A 308 0.04 -3.58 22.66
CA VAL A 308 1.27 -2.78 22.75
C VAL A 308 0.95 -1.35 22.34
N GLN A 309 1.06 -0.42 23.30
CA GLN A 309 0.94 1.02 23.07
C GLN A 309 1.68 1.82 24.15
N LYS A 310 2.07 3.06 23.83
CA LYS A 310 2.58 4.00 24.83
C LYS A 310 1.44 4.68 25.59
N ASN A 311 1.67 5.01 26.86
CA ASN A 311 0.68 5.69 27.70
C ASN A 311 0.59 7.22 27.47
N CYS A 312 1.43 7.80 26.61
CA CYS A 312 1.41 9.23 26.33
C CYS A 312 1.71 9.53 24.86
N GLN A 313 1.25 10.69 24.39
CA GLN A 313 1.39 11.18 23.03
C GLN A 313 2.31 12.41 22.99
N VAL A 314 3.54 12.23 23.49
CA VAL A 314 4.54 13.31 23.52
C VAL A 314 5.41 13.26 22.25
N PRO A 315 5.87 14.42 21.74
CA PRO A 315 6.59 14.48 20.47
C PRO A 315 7.96 13.79 20.49
N ARG A 316 8.56 13.61 21.67
CA ARG A 316 9.81 12.89 21.89
C ARG A 316 9.88 12.42 23.34
N ILE A 317 10.40 11.21 23.58
CA ILE A 317 10.55 10.63 24.91
C ILE A 317 11.92 9.95 25.04
N SER A 318 12.47 9.94 26.26
CA SER A 318 13.65 9.14 26.62
C SER A 318 13.26 8.26 27.80
N SER A 319 12.70 7.09 27.51
CA SER A 319 12.16 6.14 28.48
C SER A 319 12.64 4.72 28.19
N GLY A 320 13.94 4.59 27.89
CA GLY A 320 14.54 3.36 27.35
C GLY A 320 14.47 3.27 25.81
N PRO A 321 14.71 2.07 25.24
CA PRO A 321 14.58 1.84 23.81
C PRO A 321 13.18 2.18 23.30
N ASP A 322 13.10 2.81 22.12
CA ASP A 322 11.82 3.18 21.54
C ASP A 322 11.08 1.96 21.00
N ILE A 323 10.05 1.51 21.71
CA ILE A 323 9.23 0.35 21.33
C ILE A 323 8.56 0.50 19.96
N HIS A 324 8.34 1.72 19.45
CA HIS A 324 7.82 1.90 18.10
C HIS A 324 8.80 1.33 17.05
N GLN A 325 10.10 1.36 17.30
CA GLN A 325 11.11 0.80 16.39
C GLN A 325 11.11 -0.74 16.36
N PHE A 326 10.48 -1.40 17.34
CA PHE A 326 10.30 -2.85 17.35
C PHE A 326 9.09 -3.26 16.48
N ILE A 327 8.11 -2.36 16.35
CA ILE A 327 6.92 -2.55 15.50
C ILE A 327 7.22 -2.15 14.06
N LEU A 328 7.96 -1.06 13.86
CA LEU A 328 8.33 -0.56 12.53
C LEU A 328 9.19 -1.56 11.79
N GLY A 329 8.72 -2.03 10.64
CA GLY A 329 9.44 -3.02 9.85
C GLY A 329 9.25 -4.47 10.33
N SER A 330 8.26 -4.73 11.19
CA SER A 330 7.99 -6.09 11.68
C SER A 330 7.31 -7.00 10.66
N GLU A 331 6.90 -6.48 9.49
CA GLU A 331 6.28 -7.24 8.38
C GLU A 331 5.14 -8.19 8.81
N GLY A 332 4.36 -7.79 9.81
CA GLY A 332 3.22 -8.58 10.32
C GLY A 332 3.58 -9.78 11.22
N THR A 333 4.85 -9.99 11.57
CA THR A 333 5.29 -11.17 12.35
C THR A 333 5.02 -11.09 13.85
N LEU A 334 4.79 -9.88 14.38
CA LEU A 334 4.63 -9.64 15.82
C LEU A 334 3.17 -9.46 16.24
N GLY A 335 2.29 -9.10 15.30
CA GLY A 335 0.91 -8.72 15.58
C GLY A 335 0.31 -7.82 14.51
N VAL A 336 -0.82 -7.21 14.86
CA VAL A 336 -1.64 -6.41 13.95
C VAL A 336 -1.62 -4.96 14.41
N VAL A 337 -1.08 -4.07 13.57
CA VAL A 337 -1.23 -2.62 13.77
C VAL A 337 -2.69 -2.25 13.53
N THR A 338 -3.35 -1.63 14.50
CA THR A 338 -4.79 -1.32 14.44
C THR A 338 -5.06 0.18 14.32
N GLU A 339 -4.33 1.00 15.06
CA GLU A 339 -4.48 2.45 15.07
C GLU A 339 -3.10 3.12 15.02
N VAL A 340 -3.01 4.24 14.32
CA VAL A 340 -1.79 5.03 14.18
C VAL A 340 -2.12 6.51 14.35
N ILE A 341 -1.36 7.20 15.20
CA ILE A 341 -1.34 8.66 15.22
C ILE A 341 -0.23 9.12 14.29
N ILE A 342 -0.59 9.84 13.23
CA ILE A 342 0.33 10.34 12.21
C ILE A 342 0.35 11.87 12.18
N ARG A 343 1.51 12.45 11.90
CA ARG A 343 1.66 13.88 11.63
C ARG A 343 0.94 14.25 10.33
N VAL A 344 0.24 15.38 10.36
CA VAL A 344 -0.42 16.00 9.22
C VAL A 344 0.07 17.43 9.05
N ARG A 345 -0.03 17.97 7.84
CA ARG A 345 0.44 19.31 7.49
C ARG A 345 -0.62 20.03 6.66
N PRO A 346 -0.67 21.37 6.66
CA PRO A 346 -1.47 22.10 5.70
C PRO A 346 -1.14 21.69 4.26
N ILE A 347 -2.16 21.59 3.41
CA ILE A 347 -1.96 21.38 1.97
C ILE A 347 -1.05 22.49 1.43
N PRO A 348 0.00 22.17 0.67
CA PRO A 348 0.92 23.18 0.16
C PRO A 348 0.16 24.15 -0.78
N PRO A 349 0.36 25.47 -0.65
CA PRO A 349 -0.34 26.46 -1.47
C PRO A 349 0.11 26.44 -2.94
N CYS A 350 1.27 25.82 -3.23
CA CYS A 350 1.82 25.72 -4.57
C CYS A 350 2.66 24.44 -4.71
N SER A 351 2.57 23.83 -5.88
CA SER A 351 3.44 22.74 -6.34
C SER A 351 4.05 23.15 -7.68
N LYS A 352 5.37 23.07 -7.80
CA LYS A 352 6.10 23.39 -9.03
C LYS A 352 7.01 22.23 -9.42
N TYR A 353 6.86 21.79 -10.66
CA TYR A 353 7.71 20.76 -11.28
C TYR A 353 8.82 21.43 -12.09
N GLY A 354 9.92 20.72 -12.28
CA GLY A 354 11.06 21.18 -13.08
C GLY A 354 12.00 20.02 -13.40
N SER A 355 12.83 20.19 -14.42
CA SER A 355 13.81 19.21 -14.86
C SER A 355 15.13 19.89 -15.23
N ILE A 356 16.23 19.17 -15.04
CA ILE A 356 17.60 19.60 -15.39
C ILE A 356 18.23 18.46 -16.17
N VAL A 357 18.88 18.79 -17.29
CA VAL A 357 19.61 17.82 -18.12
C VAL A 357 21.10 17.99 -17.87
N PHE A 358 21.77 16.88 -17.57
CA PHE A 358 23.21 16.81 -17.38
C PHE A 358 23.87 16.13 -18.61
N PRO A 359 25.15 16.40 -18.90
CA PRO A 359 25.85 15.78 -20.02
C PRO A 359 26.07 14.27 -19.83
N SER A 360 26.17 13.79 -18.59
CA SER A 360 26.21 12.37 -18.22
C SER A 360 25.58 12.17 -16.84
N PHE A 361 25.57 10.93 -16.34
CA PHE A 361 24.96 10.60 -15.05
C PHE A 361 25.75 11.17 -13.86
N GLU A 362 27.08 11.16 -13.95
CA GLU A 362 28.00 11.52 -12.87
C GLU A 362 27.86 12.97 -12.40
N PRO A 363 27.81 14.00 -13.27
CA PRO A 363 27.53 15.37 -12.85
C PRO A 363 26.15 15.53 -12.20
N GLY A 364 25.18 14.71 -12.60
CA GLY A 364 23.88 14.66 -11.94
C GLY A 364 24.01 14.17 -10.50
N VAL A 365 24.80 13.12 -10.25
CA VAL A 365 25.07 12.59 -8.90
C VAL A 365 25.79 13.64 -8.05
N GLU A 366 26.77 14.34 -8.60
CA GLU A 366 27.48 15.44 -7.92
C GLU A 366 26.53 16.58 -7.54
N CYS A 367 25.64 16.98 -8.46
CA CYS A 367 24.60 17.97 -8.18
C CYS A 367 23.68 17.52 -7.04
N LEU A 368 23.19 16.26 -7.07
CA LEU A 368 22.37 15.70 -5.99
C LEU A 368 23.11 15.74 -4.64
N ARG A 369 24.39 15.37 -4.64
CA ARG A 369 25.26 15.43 -3.45
C ARG A 369 25.38 16.85 -2.92
N GLU A 370 25.55 17.83 -3.80
CA GLU A 370 25.69 19.24 -3.44
C GLU A 370 24.41 19.83 -2.86
N VAL A 371 23.24 19.50 -3.44
CA VAL A 371 21.91 19.86 -2.90
C VAL A 371 21.76 19.37 -1.47
N VAL A 372 22.14 18.12 -1.19
CA VAL A 372 22.12 17.56 0.17
C VAL A 372 23.13 18.24 1.08
N ARG A 373 24.36 18.49 0.60
CA ARG A 373 25.43 19.16 1.37
C ARG A 373 25.03 20.56 1.82
N GLN A 374 24.34 21.31 0.96
CA GLN A 374 23.80 22.63 1.24
C GLN A 374 22.47 22.59 2.03
N GLN A 375 21.95 21.40 2.35
CA GLN A 375 20.66 21.19 3.02
C GLN A 375 19.48 21.85 2.29
N LEU A 376 19.56 21.94 0.95
CA LEU A 376 18.45 22.36 0.11
C LEU A 376 17.42 21.23 0.08
N LYS A 377 16.16 21.53 0.41
CA LYS A 377 15.09 20.53 0.56
C LYS A 377 13.99 20.70 -0.49
N PRO A 378 14.23 20.32 -1.77
CA PRO A 378 13.12 20.12 -2.69
C PRO A 378 12.23 18.99 -2.15
N ALA A 379 10.92 19.07 -2.37
CA ALA A 379 9.99 18.04 -1.92
C ALA A 379 10.39 16.65 -2.44
N SER A 380 10.71 16.57 -3.73
CA SER A 380 11.24 15.38 -4.39
C SER A 380 12.32 15.79 -5.39
N MET A 381 13.35 14.96 -5.52
CA MET A 381 14.37 15.09 -6.55
C MET A 381 14.82 13.68 -6.93
N ARG A 382 14.71 13.33 -8.22
CA ARG A 382 15.03 12.00 -8.75
C ARG A 382 15.98 12.18 -9.94
N LEU A 383 17.13 11.51 -9.88
CA LEU A 383 18.07 11.45 -11.00
C LEU A 383 17.78 10.20 -11.82
N MET A 384 17.52 10.37 -13.11
CA MET A 384 17.28 9.28 -14.05
C MET A 384 18.52 9.07 -14.93
N ASP A 385 18.84 7.82 -15.23
CA ASP A 385 19.88 7.49 -16.20
C ASP A 385 19.39 7.76 -17.65
N ASN A 386 20.28 7.57 -18.63
CA ASN A 386 19.96 7.82 -20.03
C ASN A 386 18.90 6.84 -20.60
N LEU A 387 18.84 5.60 -20.10
CA LEU A 387 17.84 4.63 -20.57
C LEU A 387 16.44 5.07 -20.11
N GLN A 388 16.31 5.50 -18.87
CA GLN A 388 15.06 6.06 -18.32
C GLN A 388 14.68 7.37 -19.00
N PHE A 389 15.65 8.26 -19.27
CA PHE A 389 15.41 9.50 -20.01
C PHE A 389 14.90 9.22 -21.43
N THR A 390 15.56 8.32 -22.16
CA THR A 390 15.14 7.95 -23.52
C THR A 390 13.80 7.23 -23.54
N PHE A 391 13.50 6.40 -22.54
CA PHE A 391 12.17 5.84 -22.31
C PHE A 391 11.13 6.95 -22.13
N GLY A 392 11.35 7.90 -21.22
CA GLY A 392 10.45 9.03 -20.99
C GLY A 392 10.22 9.86 -22.25
N LYS A 393 11.29 10.19 -22.98
CA LYS A 393 11.24 10.92 -24.25
C LYS A 393 10.43 10.21 -25.33
N LYS A 394 10.57 8.88 -25.45
CA LYS A 394 9.86 8.11 -26.47
C LYS A 394 8.40 7.87 -26.08
N CYS A 395 8.13 7.67 -24.80
CA CYS A 395 6.81 7.24 -24.34
C CYS A 395 5.87 8.39 -23.98
N PHE A 396 6.37 9.51 -23.43
CA PHE A 396 5.52 10.47 -22.72
C PHE A 396 5.73 11.95 -23.08
N PHE A 397 6.69 12.33 -23.91
CA PHE A 397 7.00 13.75 -24.22
C PHE A 397 5.96 14.49 -25.11
N PHE A 398 4.71 14.02 -25.16
CA PHE A 398 3.57 14.73 -25.77
C PHE A 398 2.79 15.60 -24.77
N PHE A 399 3.17 15.58 -23.48
CA PHE A 399 2.59 16.47 -22.48
C PHE A 399 3.43 17.75 -22.41
N PRO A 400 2.87 18.93 -22.73
CA PRO A 400 3.56 20.19 -22.48
C PRO A 400 3.80 20.32 -20.97
N PHE A 401 5.05 20.57 -20.59
CA PHE A 401 5.48 20.85 -19.22
C PHE A 401 4.99 22.22 -18.73
#